data_AF-A0AA85B411-F1
#
_entry.id   AF-A0AA85B411-F1
#
_cell.length_a   1.000
_cell.length_b   1.000
_cell.length_c   1.000
_cell.angle_alpha   90.00
_cell.angle_beta   90.00
_cell.angle_gamma   90.00
#
_symmetry.space_group_name_H-M   'P 1'
#
loop_
_entity.id
_entity.type
_entity.pdbx_description
1 polymer ?
#
loop_
_entity_poly.entity_id
_entity_poly.type
_entity_poly.pdbx_seq_one_letter_code
_entity_poly.pdbx_strand_id
1 'polypeptide(L)'
;MESIDVLKKNLELAKEQLKIVDNDIKRITGRDPSDRRIGEANSKRIRARIAGVNQLRPDSSDKVNDDKILQDIKRPIDDDLRVSVASSVVRVTDTRSREDAAKELKKSDKERGRRMLGILQGTLKQFQAESAAAIKKPQMEKRRLVDAKLEARAKEEKENLRRERAELFRTRREHHVEVSILQQKMRLLKKFEIWKEQQEK
;
A
#
# COMPACT_ATOMS: atom_id res chain seq x y z
N MET A 1 -40.81 -41.69 -18.49
CA MET A 1 -39.94 -41.69 -17.30
C MET A 1 -38.51 -41.49 -17.77
N GLU A 2 -37.76 -40.58 -17.14
CA GLU A 2 -36.31 -40.49 -17.40
C GLU A 2 -35.67 -41.85 -17.07
N SER A 3 -34.89 -42.40 -18.00
CA SER A 3 -34.15 -43.64 -17.75
C SER A 3 -33.12 -43.40 -16.65
N ILE A 4 -32.89 -44.41 -15.81
CA ILE A 4 -31.93 -44.35 -14.71
C ILE A 4 -30.53 -44.03 -15.20
N ASP A 5 -30.17 -44.48 -16.40
CA ASP A 5 -28.87 -44.16 -17.00
C ASP A 5 -28.77 -42.70 -17.41
N VAL A 6 -29.87 -42.08 -17.84
CA VAL A 6 -29.94 -40.63 -18.08
C VAL A 6 -29.76 -39.86 -16.78
N LEU A 7 -30.43 -40.30 -15.70
CA LEU A 7 -30.29 -39.64 -14.40
C LEU A 7 -28.88 -39.79 -13.81
N LYS A 8 -28.24 -40.95 -13.99
CA LYS A 8 -26.82 -41.15 -13.63
C LYS A 8 -25.90 -40.19 -14.39
N LYS A 9 -26.07 -40.09 -15.71
CA LYS A 9 -25.31 -39.16 -16.56
C LYS A 9 -25.50 -37.71 -16.13
N ASN A 10 -26.74 -37.29 -15.87
CA ASN A 10 -27.04 -35.94 -15.40
C ASN A 10 -26.40 -35.65 -14.03
N LEU A 11 -26.42 -36.62 -13.11
CA LEU A 11 -25.79 -36.50 -11.80
C LEU A 11 -24.27 -36.40 -11.91
N GLU A 12 -23.65 -37.16 -12.81
CA GLU A 12 -22.21 -37.09 -13.08
C GLU A 12 -21.82 -35.75 -13.68
N LEU A 13 -22.55 -35.28 -14.70
CA LEU A 13 -22.35 -33.96 -15.30
C LEU A 13 -22.46 -32.83 -14.26
N ALA A 14 -23.51 -32.84 -13.44
CA ALA A 14 -23.70 -31.82 -12.40
C ALA A 14 -22.56 -31.83 -11.35
N LYS A 15 -22.00 -33.01 -11.03
CA LYS A 15 -20.82 -33.12 -10.17
C LYS A 15 -19.56 -32.57 -10.83
N GLU A 16 -19.39 -32.75 -12.13
CA GLU A 16 -18.26 -32.18 -12.88
C GLU A 16 -18.35 -30.66 -12.94
N GLN A 17 -19.53 -30.10 -13.21
CA GLN A 17 -19.75 -28.65 -13.17
C GLN A 17 -19.41 -28.07 -11.79
N LEU A 18 -19.84 -28.74 -10.72
CA LEU A 18 -19.47 -28.34 -9.35
C LEU A 18 -17.95 -28.36 -9.12
N LYS A 19 -17.23 -29.34 -9.67
CA LYS A 19 -15.75 -29.40 -9.60
C LYS A 19 -15.09 -28.26 -10.35
N ILE A 20 -15.60 -27.88 -11.52
CA ILE A 20 -15.08 -26.74 -12.30
C ILE A 20 -15.20 -25.46 -11.47
N VAL A 21 -16.38 -25.21 -10.91
CA VAL A 21 -16.62 -24.04 -10.04
C VAL A 21 -15.74 -24.08 -8.78
N ASP A 22 -15.55 -25.25 -8.17
CA ASP A 22 -14.66 -25.41 -7.02
C ASP A 22 -13.19 -25.07 -7.36
N ASN A 23 -12.73 -25.44 -8.55
CA ASN A 23 -11.39 -25.09 -9.05
C ASN A 23 -11.24 -23.59 -9.31
N ASP A 24 -12.25 -22.93 -9.88
CA ASP A 24 -12.24 -21.48 -10.09
C ASP A 24 -12.23 -20.72 -8.77
N ILE A 25 -13.01 -21.17 -7.79
CA ILE A 25 -12.97 -20.64 -6.43
C ILE A 25 -11.59 -20.84 -5.82
N LYS A 26 -10.98 -22.02 -5.99
CA LYS A 26 -9.63 -22.30 -5.50
C LYS A 26 -8.59 -21.39 -6.14
N ARG A 27 -8.71 -21.10 -7.44
CA ARG A 27 -7.83 -20.17 -8.16
C ARG A 27 -7.93 -18.75 -7.61
N ILE A 28 -9.15 -18.25 -7.36
CA ILE A 28 -9.36 -16.87 -6.90
C ILE A 28 -9.13 -16.69 -5.39
N THR A 29 -9.48 -17.70 -4.59
CA THR A 29 -9.39 -17.60 -3.12
C THR A 29 -8.15 -18.26 -2.51
N GLY A 30 -7.39 -18.99 -3.33
CA GLY A 30 -6.24 -19.80 -2.89
C GLY A 30 -6.62 -20.99 -2.03
N ARG A 31 -7.91 -21.33 -1.92
CA ARG A 31 -8.43 -22.36 -1.02
C ARG A 31 -9.53 -23.19 -1.68
N ASP A 32 -9.50 -24.49 -1.40
CA ASP A 32 -10.56 -25.39 -1.84
C ASP A 32 -11.85 -25.12 -1.04
N PRO A 33 -12.99 -24.82 -1.69
CA PRO A 33 -14.26 -24.61 -0.99
C PRO A 33 -14.88 -25.89 -0.42
N SER A 34 -14.38 -27.06 -0.80
CA SER A 34 -14.79 -28.36 -0.25
C SER A 34 -14.01 -28.74 1.01
N ASP A 35 -12.83 -28.14 1.23
CA ASP A 35 -12.09 -28.23 2.49
C ASP A 35 -12.81 -27.42 3.58
N ARG A 36 -13.78 -28.06 4.24
CA ARG A 36 -14.39 -27.55 5.48
C ARG A 36 -13.34 -27.48 6.60
N ARG A 37 -12.57 -26.40 6.66
CA ARG A 37 -11.74 -26.14 7.83
C ARG A 37 -12.54 -25.46 8.94
N ILE A 38 -12.52 -26.14 10.08
CA ILE A 38 -12.75 -25.76 11.50
C ILE A 38 -12.20 -24.35 11.90
N GLY A 39 -11.51 -23.65 11.01
CA GLY A 39 -10.86 -22.36 11.24
C GLY A 39 -11.76 -21.11 11.12
N GLU A 40 -13.01 -21.20 10.66
CA GLU A 40 -13.89 -20.03 10.64
C GLU A 40 -14.34 -19.61 12.06
N ALA A 41 -14.47 -20.59 12.97
CA ALA A 41 -14.66 -20.33 14.40
C ALA A 41 -13.41 -19.66 15.03
N ASN A 42 -12.21 -19.91 14.50
CA ASN A 42 -10.96 -19.40 15.06
C ASN A 42 -10.50 -18.07 14.43
N SER A 43 -10.87 -17.80 13.17
CA SER A 43 -10.58 -16.51 12.51
C SER A 43 -11.35 -15.34 13.11
N LYS A 44 -12.56 -15.56 13.63
CA LYS A 44 -13.30 -14.54 14.40
C LYS A 44 -12.64 -14.28 15.76
N ARG A 45 -12.07 -15.31 16.40
CA ARG A 45 -11.32 -15.17 17.68
C ARG A 45 -9.98 -14.44 17.51
N ILE A 46 -9.28 -14.65 16.40
CA ILE A 46 -8.01 -13.94 16.12
C ILE A 46 -8.28 -12.48 15.73
N ARG A 47 -9.33 -12.18 14.94
CA ARG A 47 -9.69 -10.79 14.64
C ARG A 47 -10.15 -9.98 15.86
N ALA A 48 -10.83 -10.61 16.81
CA ALA A 48 -11.20 -9.97 18.07
C ALA A 48 -10.00 -9.67 18.99
N ARG A 49 -8.88 -10.40 18.85
CA ARG A 49 -7.64 -10.12 19.60
C ARG A 49 -6.72 -9.09 18.92
N ILE A 50 -6.81 -8.93 17.61
CA ILE A 50 -6.01 -7.93 16.87
C ILE A 50 -6.65 -6.53 16.94
N ALA A 51 -7.97 -6.43 17.18
CA ALA A 51 -8.66 -5.16 17.38
C ALA A 51 -8.38 -4.48 18.75
N GLY A 52 -7.46 -5.01 19.55
CA GLY A 52 -7.11 -4.48 20.88
C GLY A 52 -5.61 -4.29 21.15
N VAL A 53 -4.72 -4.61 20.22
CA VAL A 53 -3.27 -4.42 20.39
C VAL A 53 -2.66 -3.88 19.11
N ASN A 54 -2.91 -2.60 18.86
CA ASN A 54 -2.08 -1.76 17.99
C ASN A 54 -2.21 -0.31 18.48
N GLN A 55 -1.82 -0.07 19.74
CA GLN A 55 -1.22 1.21 20.09
C GLN A 55 0.24 1.15 19.65
N LEU A 56 0.48 1.31 18.35
CA LEU A 56 1.78 1.77 17.89
C LEU A 56 1.88 3.23 18.32
N ARG A 57 2.42 3.43 19.53
CA ARG A 57 3.11 4.67 19.87
C ARG A 57 4.11 4.97 18.74
N PRO A 58 4.24 6.22 18.28
CA PRO A 58 5.45 6.60 17.59
C PRO A 58 6.57 6.53 18.63
N ASP A 59 7.39 5.48 18.56
CA ASP A 59 8.67 5.44 19.24
C ASP A 59 9.57 6.48 18.56
N SER A 60 9.48 7.71 19.07
CA SER A 60 10.37 8.79 18.69
C SER A 60 11.69 8.58 19.44
N SER A 61 12.46 7.59 19.02
CA SER A 61 13.85 7.40 19.41
C SER A 61 14.75 7.05 18.22
N ASP A 62 14.56 7.77 17.12
CA ASP A 62 15.65 7.98 16.17
C ASP A 62 16.71 8.88 16.83
N LYS A 63 17.54 8.27 17.67
CA LYS A 63 18.87 8.81 17.95
C LYS A 63 19.65 8.73 16.65
N VAL A 64 19.58 9.81 15.87
CA VAL A 64 20.59 10.10 14.85
C VAL A 64 21.95 10.04 15.52
N ASN A 65 22.75 9.04 15.14
CA ASN A 65 24.15 8.97 15.52
C ASN A 65 24.88 10.11 14.78
N ASP A 66 25.17 11.20 15.49
CA ASP A 66 25.93 12.34 14.98
C ASP A 66 27.34 11.95 14.47
N ASP A 67 27.83 10.76 14.83
CA ASP A 67 29.13 10.22 14.42
C ASP A 67 29.25 9.89 12.92
N LYS A 68 28.13 9.71 12.21
CA LYS A 68 28.16 9.45 10.75
C LYS A 68 28.25 10.70 9.89
N ILE A 69 27.91 11.88 10.41
CA ILE A 69 27.98 13.14 9.63
C ILE A 69 29.43 13.64 9.54
N LEU A 70 30.31 13.23 10.46
CA LEU A 70 31.73 13.60 10.46
C LEU A 70 32.60 12.82 9.46
N GLN A 71 32.09 11.75 8.84
CA GLN A 71 32.86 10.97 7.86
C GLN A 71 32.79 11.53 6.44
N ASP A 72 31.73 12.28 6.10
CA ASP A 72 31.59 12.90 4.77
C ASP A 72 32.37 14.22 4.60
N ILE A 73 32.93 14.77 5.69
CA ILE A 73 33.78 15.99 5.65
C ILE A 73 35.26 15.63 5.42
N LYS A 74 35.65 14.36 5.50
CA LYS A 74 37.00 13.88 5.13
C LYS A 74 37.08 13.48 3.65
N ARG A 75 36.57 14.32 2.75
CA ARG A 75 37.12 14.31 1.38
C ARG A 75 38.50 14.99 1.47
N PRO A 76 39.57 14.40 0.93
CA PRO A 76 40.81 15.15 0.77
C PRO A 76 40.47 16.38 -0.07
N ILE A 77 40.77 17.55 0.48
CA ILE A 77 40.81 18.78 -0.29
C ILE A 77 41.91 18.54 -1.30
N ASP A 78 41.56 18.27 -2.56
CA ASP A 78 42.54 18.28 -3.63
C ASP A 78 43.26 19.63 -3.56
N ASP A 79 44.57 19.59 -3.28
CA ASP A 79 45.46 20.74 -3.13
C ASP A 79 45.63 21.55 -4.45
N ASP A 80 44.85 21.21 -5.47
CA ASP A 80 44.95 21.70 -6.85
C ASP A 80 44.18 23.00 -7.11
N LEU A 81 43.42 23.53 -6.14
CA LEU A 81 42.75 24.84 -6.26
C LEU A 81 43.51 25.98 -5.57
N ARG A 82 44.84 25.96 -5.64
CA ARG A 82 45.67 27.12 -5.28
C ARG A 82 45.74 28.10 -6.45
N VAL A 83 44.73 28.97 -6.57
CA VAL A 83 44.84 30.15 -7.44
C VAL A 83 45.76 31.15 -6.76
N SER A 84 47.01 31.25 -7.20
CA SER A 84 47.97 32.24 -6.72
C SER A 84 47.62 33.61 -7.32
N VAL A 85 46.72 34.33 -6.67
CA VAL A 85 46.53 35.76 -6.94
C VAL A 85 47.78 36.47 -6.43
N ALA A 86 48.54 37.12 -7.33
CA ALA A 86 49.65 37.97 -6.95
C ALA A 86 49.13 39.13 -6.07
N SER A 87 49.30 39.00 -4.75
CA SER A 87 48.86 40.01 -3.79
C SER A 87 49.82 41.20 -3.83
N SER A 88 49.40 42.27 -4.49
CA SER A 88 50.02 43.59 -4.31
C SER A 88 49.64 44.09 -2.91
N VAL A 89 50.59 44.01 -1.97
CA VAL A 89 50.41 44.58 -0.63
C VAL A 89 50.61 46.10 -0.74
N VAL A 90 49.50 46.81 -0.97
CA VAL A 90 49.44 48.25 -0.79
C VAL A 90 49.52 48.51 0.72
N ARG A 91 50.59 49.18 1.18
CA ARG A 91 50.69 49.67 2.56
C ARG A 91 49.65 50.78 2.75
N VAL A 92 48.47 50.39 3.20
CA VAL A 92 47.45 51.33 3.65
C VAL A 92 47.98 51.96 4.93
N THR A 93 48.33 53.25 4.86
CA THR A 93 48.71 54.07 6.03
C THR A 93 47.54 54.08 7.00
N ASP A 94 47.74 53.56 8.22
CA ASP A 94 46.84 53.53 9.39
C ASP A 94 45.40 54.03 9.15
N THR A 95 44.68 53.36 8.25
CA THR A 95 43.23 53.44 8.24
C THR A 95 42.77 52.50 9.32
N ARG A 96 42.05 53.06 10.29
CA ARG A 96 41.39 52.37 11.40
C ARG A 96 41.14 50.89 11.11
N SER A 97 41.72 50.03 11.96
CA SER A 97 41.55 48.58 11.83
C SER A 97 40.06 48.23 11.74
N ARG A 98 39.72 47.25 10.90
CA ARG A 98 38.34 46.72 10.77
C ARG A 98 37.74 46.37 12.14
N GLU A 99 38.58 45.90 13.05
CA GLU A 99 38.20 45.59 14.42
C GLU A 99 37.89 46.84 15.25
N ASP A 100 38.63 47.92 15.06
CA ASP A 100 38.43 49.19 15.76
C ASP A 100 37.19 49.93 15.25
N ALA A 101 36.90 49.83 13.95
CA ALA A 101 35.64 50.29 13.38
C ALA A 101 34.45 49.49 13.93
N ALA A 102 34.60 48.16 14.08
CA ALA A 102 33.54 47.31 14.63
C ALA A 102 33.32 47.53 16.14
N LYS A 103 34.36 47.92 16.89
CA LYS A 103 34.26 48.26 18.32
C LYS A 103 33.55 49.59 18.55
N GLU A 104 33.72 50.58 17.66
CA GLU A 104 33.06 51.89 17.80
C GLU A 104 31.57 51.90 17.37
N LEU A 105 31.11 50.88 16.64
CA LEU A 105 29.69 50.74 16.32
C LEU A 105 28.84 50.62 17.60
N LYS A 106 27.88 51.52 17.74
CA LYS A 106 26.92 51.53 18.85
C LYS A 106 26.12 50.23 18.88
N LYS A 107 25.76 49.77 20.08
CA LYS A 107 24.92 48.56 20.25
C LYS A 107 23.59 48.67 19.50
N SER A 108 23.01 49.87 19.44
CA SER A 108 21.80 50.19 18.68
C SER A 108 21.95 49.92 17.18
N ASP A 109 23.08 50.28 16.59
CA ASP A 109 23.34 50.14 15.16
C ASP A 109 23.54 48.66 14.80
N LYS A 110 24.21 47.90 15.68
CA LYS A 110 24.36 46.44 15.56
C LYS A 110 23.02 45.71 15.69
N GLU A 111 22.15 46.15 16.60
CA GLU A 111 20.82 45.59 16.76
C GLU A 111 19.92 45.91 15.57
N ARG A 112 19.95 47.16 15.07
CA ARG A 112 19.25 47.57 13.85
C ARG A 112 19.74 46.76 12.64
N GLY A 113 21.05 46.58 12.48
CA GLY A 113 21.64 45.76 11.41
C GLY A 113 21.18 44.30 11.47
N ARG A 114 21.14 43.70 12.66
CA ARG A 114 20.59 42.35 12.86
C ARG A 114 19.11 42.26 12.50
N ARG A 115 18.29 43.24 12.89
CA ARG A 115 16.87 43.30 12.53
C ARG A 115 16.68 43.42 11.01
N MET A 116 17.40 44.34 10.37
CA MET A 116 17.32 44.56 8.91
C MET A 116 17.77 43.32 8.13
N LEU A 117 18.90 42.73 8.49
CA LEU A 117 19.39 41.51 7.86
C LEU A 117 18.44 40.33 8.10
N GLY A 118 17.85 40.22 9.28
CA GLY A 118 16.86 39.19 9.59
C GLY A 118 15.61 39.29 8.72
N ILE A 119 15.09 40.50 8.49
CA ILE A 119 13.98 40.75 7.57
C ILE A 119 14.37 40.34 6.15
N LEU A 120 15.53 40.78 5.67
CA LEU A 120 16.03 40.44 4.33
C LEU A 120 16.21 38.93 4.15
N GLN A 121 16.82 38.24 5.12
CA GLN A 121 16.96 36.78 5.10
C GLN A 121 15.61 36.07 5.15
N GLY A 122 14.63 36.60 5.90
CA GLY A 122 13.26 36.11 5.93
C GLY A 122 12.62 36.18 4.55
N THR A 123 12.67 37.35 3.91
CA THR A 123 12.14 37.52 2.53
C THR A 123 12.87 36.64 1.52
N LEU A 124 14.20 36.48 1.63
CA LEU A 124 14.98 35.61 0.76
C LEU A 124 14.57 34.14 0.89
N LYS A 125 14.39 33.66 2.13
CA LYS A 125 13.90 32.30 2.38
C LYS A 125 12.48 32.12 1.85
N GLN A 126 11.62 33.13 1.98
CA GLN A 126 10.27 33.11 1.41
C GLN A 126 10.32 33.01 -0.12
N PHE A 127 11.14 33.83 -0.80
CA PHE A 127 11.32 33.74 -2.25
C PHE A 127 11.84 32.37 -2.70
N GLN A 128 12.80 31.79 -1.98
CA GLN A 128 13.30 30.44 -2.27
C GLN A 128 12.20 29.38 -2.08
N ALA A 129 11.43 29.47 -0.99
CA ALA A 129 10.32 28.56 -0.72
C ALA A 129 9.20 28.69 -1.76
N GLU A 130 8.84 29.91 -2.16
CA GLU A 130 7.84 30.20 -3.18
C GLU A 130 8.29 29.70 -4.56
N SER A 131 9.56 29.89 -4.92
CA SER A 131 10.13 29.37 -6.17
C SER A 131 10.12 27.84 -6.20
N ALA A 132 10.53 27.21 -5.10
CA ALA A 132 10.48 25.76 -4.96
C ALA A 132 9.03 25.24 -4.98
N ALA A 133 8.10 25.95 -4.34
CA ALA A 133 6.69 25.60 -4.32
C ALA A 133 6.03 25.79 -5.69
N ALA A 134 6.37 26.83 -6.45
CA ALA A 134 5.84 27.06 -7.80
C ALA A 134 6.18 25.90 -8.75
N ILE A 135 7.34 25.28 -8.57
CA ILE A 135 7.75 24.09 -9.35
C ILE A 135 7.10 22.81 -8.78
N LYS A 136 7.12 22.64 -7.46
CA LYS A 136 6.65 21.40 -6.80
C LYS A 136 5.13 21.27 -6.79
N LYS A 137 4.36 22.35 -6.64
CA LYS A 137 2.88 22.33 -6.61
C LYS A 137 2.26 21.71 -7.86
N PRO A 138 2.56 22.16 -9.09
CA PRO A 138 1.98 21.54 -10.29
C PRO A 138 2.47 20.11 -10.49
N GLN A 139 3.71 19.78 -10.10
CA GLN A 139 4.22 18.41 -10.14
C GLN A 139 3.49 17.51 -9.13
N MET A 140 3.24 18.00 -7.93
CA MET A 140 2.51 17.31 -6.87
C MET A 140 1.05 17.10 -7.27
N GLU A 141 0.42 18.08 -7.90
CA GLU A 141 -0.95 17.97 -8.41
C GLU A 141 -1.05 16.92 -9.53
N LYS A 142 -0.11 16.91 -10.48
CA LYS A 142 -0.01 15.85 -11.49
C LYS A 142 0.19 14.47 -10.85
N ARG A 143 1.07 14.33 -9.85
CA ARG A 143 1.26 13.08 -9.11
C ARG A 143 -0.03 12.65 -8.42
N ARG A 144 -0.71 13.56 -7.73
CA ARG A 144 -1.99 13.30 -7.06
C ARG A 144 -3.06 12.81 -8.05
N LEU A 145 -3.14 13.38 -9.24
CA LEU A 145 -4.08 12.93 -10.28
C LEU A 145 -3.74 11.52 -10.77
N VAL A 146 -2.45 11.21 -10.95
CA VAL A 146 -1.99 9.88 -11.31
C VAL A 146 -2.31 8.88 -10.19
N ASP A 147 -1.97 9.20 -8.95
CA ASP A 147 -2.22 8.35 -7.78
C ASP A 147 -3.72 8.11 -7.58
N ALA A 148 -4.55 9.15 -7.73
CA ALA A 148 -6.00 9.02 -7.66
C ALA A 148 -6.56 8.11 -8.76
N LYS A 149 -6.01 8.18 -9.97
CA LYS A 149 -6.40 7.30 -11.08
C LYS A 149 -5.96 5.85 -10.83
N LEU A 150 -4.77 5.65 -10.29
CA LEU A 150 -4.27 4.33 -9.90
C LEU A 150 -5.14 3.72 -8.79
N GLU A 151 -5.48 4.52 -7.78
CA GLU A 151 -6.34 4.08 -6.68
C GLU A 151 -7.76 3.73 -7.17
N ALA A 152 -8.34 4.53 -8.07
CA ALA A 152 -9.64 4.24 -8.66
C ALA A 152 -9.64 2.90 -9.42
N ARG A 153 -8.63 2.66 -10.26
CA ARG A 153 -8.47 1.36 -10.94
C ARG A 153 -8.30 0.20 -9.99
N ALA A 154 -7.47 0.34 -8.95
CA ALA A 154 -7.25 -0.71 -7.96
C ALA A 154 -8.53 -1.03 -7.18
N LYS A 155 -9.35 -0.01 -6.87
CA LYS A 155 -10.67 -0.21 -6.24
C LYS A 155 -11.64 -0.95 -7.16
N GLU A 156 -11.67 -0.58 -8.44
CA GLU A 156 -12.53 -1.23 -9.43
C GLU A 156 -12.15 -2.71 -9.62
N GLU A 157 -10.86 -3.01 -9.82
CA GLU A 157 -10.37 -4.38 -9.95
C GLU A 157 -10.70 -5.22 -8.71
N LYS A 158 -10.49 -4.66 -7.52
CA LYS A 158 -10.84 -5.33 -6.25
C LYS A 158 -12.33 -5.61 -6.13
N GLU A 159 -13.18 -4.65 -6.51
CA GLU A 159 -14.63 -4.85 -6.49
C GLU A 159 -15.09 -5.84 -7.57
N ASN A 160 -14.44 -5.88 -8.73
CA ASN A 160 -14.70 -6.87 -9.77
C ASN A 160 -14.35 -8.28 -9.28
N LEU A 161 -13.16 -8.48 -8.72
CA LEU A 161 -12.75 -9.76 -8.11
C LEU A 161 -13.69 -10.17 -6.96
N ARG A 162 -14.18 -9.20 -6.19
CA ARG A 162 -15.17 -9.46 -5.14
C ARG A 162 -16.51 -9.92 -5.72
N ARG A 163 -16.98 -9.28 -6.80
CA ARG A 163 -18.21 -9.64 -7.51
C ARG A 163 -18.10 -11.03 -8.14
N GLU A 164 -17.04 -11.29 -8.91
CA GLU A 164 -16.75 -12.61 -9.51
C GLU A 164 -16.68 -13.69 -8.43
N ARG A 165 -15.97 -13.44 -7.33
CA ARG A 165 -15.93 -14.37 -6.21
C ARG A 165 -17.32 -14.64 -5.65
N ALA A 166 -18.13 -13.61 -5.42
CA ALA A 166 -19.49 -13.77 -4.89
C ALA A 166 -20.39 -14.57 -5.84
N GLU A 167 -20.24 -14.35 -7.15
CA GLU A 167 -20.94 -15.07 -8.21
C GLU A 167 -20.56 -16.56 -8.22
N LEU A 168 -19.26 -16.88 -8.17
CA LEU A 168 -18.81 -18.27 -8.08
C LEU A 168 -19.39 -19.01 -6.87
N PHE A 169 -19.45 -18.37 -5.70
CA PHE A 169 -20.08 -18.98 -4.52
C PHE A 169 -21.61 -19.09 -4.64
N ARG A 170 -22.26 -18.24 -5.45
CA ARG A 170 -23.68 -18.39 -5.78
C ARG A 170 -23.89 -19.59 -6.70
N THR A 171 -23.17 -19.66 -7.82
CA THR A 171 -23.20 -20.77 -8.77
C THR A 171 -22.89 -22.10 -8.10
N ARG A 172 -21.90 -22.13 -7.19
CA ARG A 172 -21.59 -23.32 -6.39
C ARG A 172 -22.79 -23.79 -5.57
N ARG A 173 -23.52 -22.88 -4.92
CA ARG A 173 -24.72 -23.23 -4.14
C ARG A 173 -25.82 -23.78 -5.04
N GLU A 174 -26.02 -23.19 -6.21
CA GLU A 174 -27.00 -23.64 -7.20
C GLU A 174 -26.68 -25.07 -7.68
N HIS A 175 -25.43 -25.34 -8.09
CA HIS A 175 -25.00 -26.70 -8.45
C HIS A 175 -25.08 -27.69 -7.29
N HIS A 176 -24.79 -27.27 -6.06
CA HIS A 176 -24.92 -28.16 -4.91
C HIS A 176 -26.38 -28.57 -4.66
N VAL A 177 -27.33 -27.64 -4.83
CA VAL A 177 -28.77 -27.93 -4.77
C VAL A 177 -29.18 -28.87 -5.90
N GLU A 178 -28.72 -28.63 -7.12
CA GLU A 178 -28.98 -29.49 -8.28
C GLU A 178 -28.50 -30.93 -8.04
N VAL A 179 -27.25 -31.10 -7.59
CA VAL A 179 -26.70 -32.42 -7.22
C VAL A 179 -27.55 -33.09 -6.13
N SER A 180 -28.00 -32.35 -5.12
CA SER A 180 -28.85 -32.87 -4.04
C SER A 180 -30.19 -33.40 -4.57
N ILE A 181 -30.84 -32.63 -5.46
CA ILE A 181 -32.12 -33.01 -6.09
C ILE A 181 -31.92 -34.26 -6.95
N LEU A 182 -30.89 -34.30 -7.80
CA LEU A 182 -30.60 -35.46 -8.66
C LEU A 182 -30.31 -36.72 -7.83
N GLN A 183 -29.58 -36.59 -6.72
CA GLN A 183 -29.35 -37.69 -5.78
C GLN A 183 -30.64 -38.18 -5.11
N GLN A 184 -31.56 -37.29 -4.77
CA GLN A 184 -32.85 -37.67 -4.20
C GLN A 184 -33.72 -38.41 -5.23
N LYS A 185 -33.82 -37.88 -6.46
CA LYS A 185 -34.50 -38.56 -7.58
C LYS A 185 -33.93 -39.95 -7.80
N MET A 186 -32.60 -40.09 -7.79
CA MET A 186 -31.91 -41.37 -7.97
C MET A 186 -32.23 -42.36 -6.84
N ARG A 187 -32.31 -41.89 -5.58
CA ARG A 187 -32.71 -42.71 -4.44
C ARG A 187 -34.16 -43.20 -4.55
N LEU A 188 -35.08 -42.34 -5.00
CA LEU A 188 -36.49 -42.72 -5.20
C LEU A 188 -36.64 -43.75 -6.31
N LEU A 189 -35.96 -43.55 -7.45
CA LEU A 189 -35.98 -44.51 -8.57
C LEU A 189 -35.43 -45.88 -8.18
N LYS A 190 -34.31 -45.94 -7.46
CA LYS A 190 -33.77 -47.22 -6.96
C LYS A 190 -34.76 -47.94 -6.03
N LYS A 191 -35.43 -47.21 -5.15
CA LYS A 191 -36.48 -47.79 -4.30
C LYS A 191 -37.65 -48.32 -5.11
N PHE A 192 -38.03 -47.59 -6.16
CA PHE A 192 -39.08 -48.00 -7.08
C PHE A 192 -38.70 -49.27 -7.87
N GLU A 193 -37.46 -49.40 -8.34
CA GLU A 193 -36.97 -50.63 -8.97
C GLU A 193 -37.06 -51.82 -8.03
N ILE A 194 -36.56 -51.68 -6.79
CA ILE A 194 -36.64 -52.75 -5.78
C ILE A 194 -38.10 -53.14 -5.51
N TRP A 195 -38.99 -52.16 -5.35
CA TRP A 195 -40.41 -52.42 -5.17
C TRP A 195 -41.00 -53.13 -6.39
N LYS A 196 -40.68 -52.71 -7.60
CA LYS A 196 -41.16 -53.32 -8.84
C LYS A 196 -40.68 -54.77 -8.98
N GLU A 197 -39.41 -55.05 -8.71
CA GLU A 197 -38.84 -56.40 -8.69
C GLU A 197 -39.53 -57.32 -7.66
N GLN A 198 -40.01 -56.76 -6.54
CA GLN A 198 -40.79 -57.49 -5.56
C GLN A 198 -42.24 -57.76 -5.98
N GLN A 199 -42.81 -56.93 -6.86
CA GLN A 199 -44.16 -57.12 -7.40
C GLN A 199 -44.20 -58.04 -8.63
N GLU A 200 -43.11 -58.08 -9.41
CA GLU A 200 -42.95 -58.98 -10.56
C GLU A 200 -42.52 -60.41 -10.16
N LYS A 201 -42.16 -60.62 -8.89
CA LYS A 201 -41.96 -61.95 -8.28
C LYS A 201 -43.26 -62.50 -7.72
#